data_AF-A0A7I9WAF8-F1
#
_entry.id   AF-A0A7I9WAF8-F1
#
_cell.length_a   1.000
_cell.length_b   1.000
_cell.length_c   1.000
_cell.angle_alpha   90.00
_cell.angle_beta   90.00
_cell.angle_gamma   90.00
#
_symmetry.space_group_name_H-M   'P 1'
#
loop_
_entity.id
_entity.type
_entity.pdbx_description
1 polymer ?
#
loop_
_entity_poly.entity_id
_entity_poly.type
_entity_poly.pdbx_seq_one_letter_code
_entity_poly.pdbx_strand_id
1 'polypeptide(L)'
;MPGRVEPLYSEWLTFIGISVDHAENRNAYMDATLAYRNACLNAIEYLKKWGYTGEQAYLILGTSPIEGRIGGVVDIPNACCSVFLPTEIFDFDIRPGGAGPQKLDRGQVAVTS
;
A
#
# COMPACT_ATOMS: atom_id res chain seq x y z
N MET A 1 -29.78 -0.08 5.11
CA MET A 1 -29.14 0.01 6.45
C MET A 1 -27.86 -0.81 6.37
N PRO A 2 -26.66 -0.23 6.55
CA PRO A 2 -25.48 -1.04 6.79
C PRO A 2 -25.60 -1.71 8.16
N GLY A 3 -25.32 -3.02 8.25
CA GLY A 3 -25.41 -3.78 9.50
C GLY A 3 -24.28 -3.43 10.47
N ARG A 4 -24.46 -3.76 11.76
CA ARG A 4 -23.47 -3.60 12.86
C ARG A 4 -22.23 -4.49 12.75
N VAL A 5 -21.91 -4.99 11.56
CA VAL A 5 -20.80 -5.92 11.32
C VAL A 5 -19.72 -5.18 10.56
N GLU A 6 -18.46 -5.32 11.01
CA GLU A 6 -17.31 -4.78 10.29
C GLU A 6 -17.31 -5.28 8.85
N PRO A 7 -16.95 -4.44 7.86
CA PRO A 7 -16.78 -4.92 6.50
C PRO A 7 -15.70 -6.01 6.51
N LEU A 8 -16.11 -7.25 6.26
CA LEU A 8 -15.20 -8.38 6.14
C LEU A 8 -14.67 -8.40 4.71
N TYR A 9 -13.49 -7.83 4.50
CA TYR A 9 -12.77 -7.94 3.23
C TYR A 9 -12.12 -9.31 3.15
N SER A 10 -12.42 -10.03 2.06
CA SER A 10 -11.95 -11.39 1.82
C SER A 10 -10.71 -11.45 0.94
N GLU A 11 -10.54 -10.45 0.08
CA GLU A 11 -9.42 -10.37 -0.87
C GLU A 11 -8.52 -9.16 -0.61
N TRP A 12 -7.20 -9.39 -0.58
CA TRP A 12 -6.19 -8.40 -0.26
C TRP A 12 -5.05 -8.43 -1.26
N LEU A 13 -4.61 -7.27 -1.72
CA LEU A 13 -3.34 -7.08 -2.40
C LEU A 13 -2.28 -6.70 -1.36
N THR A 14 -1.27 -7.54 -1.20
CA THR A 14 -0.25 -7.38 -0.15
C THR A 14 1.04 -6.79 -0.71
N PHE A 15 1.54 -5.74 -0.05
CA PHE A 15 2.80 -5.09 -0.36
C PHE A 15 3.76 -5.28 0.80
N ILE A 16 5.03 -5.58 0.49
CA ILE A 16 6.07 -5.86 1.49
C ILE A 16 7.12 -4.75 1.42
N GLY A 17 7.65 -4.36 2.57
CA GLY A 17 8.78 -3.47 2.70
C GLY A 17 9.79 -4.01 3.71
N ILE A 18 11.06 -3.69 3.48
CA ILE A 18 12.18 -4.04 4.35
C ILE A 18 12.87 -2.78 4.86
N SER A 19 13.64 -2.86 5.96
CA SER A 19 14.31 -1.72 6.60
C SER A 19 15.55 -1.23 5.86
N VAL A 20 15.41 -0.94 4.56
CA VAL A 20 16.46 -0.36 3.70
C VAL A 20 16.12 1.07 3.33
N ASP A 21 17.05 1.99 3.56
CA ASP A 21 16.96 3.37 3.11
C ASP A 21 17.60 3.50 1.73
N HIS A 22 16.77 3.76 0.73
CA HIS A 22 17.22 3.92 -0.65
C HIS A 22 17.86 5.29 -0.93
N ALA A 23 17.61 6.31 -0.11
CA ALA A 23 18.19 7.65 -0.30
C ALA A 23 19.64 7.70 0.19
N GLU A 24 19.90 7.10 1.35
CA GLU A 24 21.24 7.02 1.94
C GLU A 24 21.99 5.72 1.58
N ASN A 25 21.36 4.84 0.81
CA ASN A 25 21.84 3.50 0.47
C ASN A 25 22.30 2.71 1.72
N ARG A 26 21.49 2.78 2.79
CA ARG A 26 21.80 2.26 4.12
C ARG A 26 20.84 1.15 4.49
N ASN A 27 21.36 0.04 5.03
CA ASN A 27 20.52 -0.95 5.69
C ASN A 27 20.34 -0.55 7.16
N ALA A 28 19.10 -0.26 7.57
CA ALA A 28 18.76 0.12 8.93
C ALA A 28 18.55 -1.13 9.79
N TYR A 29 19.15 -1.12 10.98
CA TYR A 29 19.07 -2.24 11.91
C TYR A 29 17.67 -2.36 12.50
N MET A 30 16.93 -3.39 12.09
CA MET A 30 15.63 -3.80 12.64
C MET A 30 14.59 -2.66 12.68
N ASP A 31 14.62 -1.76 11.70
CA ASP A 31 13.75 -0.59 11.66
C ASP A 31 12.39 -0.91 11.02
N ALA A 32 11.43 -1.30 11.86
CA ALA A 32 10.06 -1.61 11.42
C ALA A 32 9.32 -0.38 10.85
N THR A 33 9.68 0.83 11.26
CA THR A 33 9.09 2.07 10.75
C THR A 33 9.50 2.29 9.30
N LEU A 34 10.80 2.15 9.01
CA LEU A 34 11.32 2.23 7.65
C LEU A 34 10.76 1.10 6.77
N ALA A 35 10.69 -0.11 7.31
CA ALA A 35 10.09 -1.25 6.60
C ALA A 35 8.61 -0.99 6.25
N TYR A 36 7.81 -0.46 7.19
CA TYR A 36 6.40 -0.15 6.94
C TYR A 36 6.22 1.00 5.95
N ARG A 37 7.05 2.05 6.07
CA ARG A 37 7.08 3.15 5.08
C ARG A 37 7.34 2.61 3.67
N ASN A 38 8.32 1.72 3.51
CA ASN A 38 8.64 1.12 2.22
C ASN A 38 7.49 0.26 1.68
N ALA A 39 6.77 -0.47 2.54
CA ALA A 39 5.57 -1.21 2.13
C ALA A 39 4.48 -0.27 1.60
N CYS A 40 4.23 0.86 2.28
CA CYS A 40 3.29 1.89 1.82
C CYS A 40 3.74 2.52 0.49
N LEU A 41 5.03 2.85 0.34
CA LEU A 41 5.56 3.41 -0.91
C LEU A 41 5.41 2.43 -2.08
N ASN A 42 5.64 1.14 -1.86
CA ASN A 42 5.41 0.12 -2.87
C ASN A 42 3.93 0.04 -3.30
N ALA A 43 3.00 0.17 -2.35
CA ALA A 43 1.57 0.23 -2.64
C ALA A 43 1.19 1.50 -3.43
N ILE A 44 1.76 2.66 -3.08
CA ILE A 44 1.57 3.93 -3.80
C ILE A 44 2.08 3.82 -5.24
N GLU A 45 3.30 3.31 -5.44
CA GLU A 45 3.86 3.12 -6.79
C GLU A 45 3.04 2.13 -7.62
N TYR A 46 2.41 1.14 -6.97
CA TYR A 46 1.46 0.27 -7.65
C TYR A 46 0.21 1.00 -8.12
N LEU A 47 -0.45 1.76 -7.23
CA LEU A 47 -1.66 2.52 -7.54
C LEU A 47 -1.41 3.59 -8.62
N LYS A 48 -0.20 4.19 -8.66
CA LYS A 48 0.19 5.12 -9.72
C LYS A 48 0.15 4.51 -11.13
N LYS A 49 0.38 3.19 -11.26
CA LYS A 49 0.25 2.49 -12.56
C LYS A 49 -1.20 2.47 -13.07
N TRP A 50 -2.18 2.58 -12.18
CA TRP A 50 -3.62 2.64 -12.47
C TRP A 50 -4.16 4.06 -12.72
N GLY A 51 -3.25 5.06 -12.74
CA GLY A 51 -3.59 6.45 -13.03
C GLY A 51 -3.85 7.33 -11.82
N TYR A 52 -3.70 6.81 -10.59
CA TYR A 52 -3.74 7.64 -9.39
C TYR A 52 -2.49 8.53 -9.28
N THR A 53 -2.65 9.72 -8.70
CA THR A 53 -1.51 10.50 -8.23
C THR A 53 -0.94 9.92 -6.93
N GLY A 54 0.27 10.36 -6.54
CA GLY A 54 0.86 9.94 -5.27
C GLY A 54 0.02 10.35 -4.06
N GLU A 55 -0.56 11.55 -4.11
CA GLU A 55 -1.43 12.12 -3.08
C GLU A 55 -2.74 11.35 -2.98
N GLN A 56 -3.37 11.01 -4.11
CA GLN A 56 -4.58 10.18 -4.14
C GLN A 56 -4.32 8.80 -3.56
N ALA A 57 -3.23 8.14 -3.98
CA ALA A 57 -2.84 6.84 -3.46
C ALA A 57 -2.55 6.89 -1.95
N TYR A 58 -1.87 7.94 -1.49
CA TYR A 58 -1.62 8.16 -0.06
C TYR A 58 -2.92 8.34 0.74
N LEU A 59 -3.87 9.13 0.23
CA LEU A 59 -5.18 9.31 0.87
C LEU A 59 -5.99 8.00 0.90
N ILE A 60 -5.93 7.19 -0.16
CA ILE A 60 -6.56 5.86 -0.17
C ILE A 60 -5.99 5.01 0.96
N LEU A 61 -4.66 4.89 1.07
CA LEU A 61 -4.04 4.12 2.15
C LEU A 61 -4.33 4.68 3.55
N GLY A 62 -4.49 6.00 3.68
CA GLY A 62 -4.78 6.65 4.96
C GLY A 62 -6.23 6.55 5.42
N THR A 63 -7.18 6.32 4.51
CA THR A 63 -8.62 6.36 4.80
C THR A 63 -9.34 5.02 4.59
N SER A 64 -8.79 4.15 3.74
CA SER A 64 -9.34 2.82 3.55
C SER A 64 -8.93 1.88 4.70
N PRO A 65 -9.74 0.85 5.00
CA PRO A 65 -9.46 -0.13 6.05
C PRO A 65 -8.35 -1.10 5.62
N ILE A 66 -7.13 -0.57 5.43
CA ILE A 66 -5.93 -1.37 5.18
C ILE A 66 -5.46 -2.05 6.46
N GLU A 67 -4.77 -3.17 6.32
CA GLU A 67 -4.08 -3.79 7.45
C GLU A 67 -2.57 -3.59 7.33
N GLY A 68 -1.97 -3.06 8.38
CA GLY A 68 -0.52 -3.06 8.56
C GLY A 68 -0.11 -4.20 9.47
N ARG A 69 0.83 -5.04 9.02
CA ARG A 69 1.37 -6.13 9.84
C ARG A 69 2.90 -6.06 9.90
N ILE A 70 3.44 -6.22 11.10
CA ILE A 70 4.86 -6.49 11.30
C ILE A 70 5.06 -7.98 11.01
N GLY A 71 5.72 -8.30 9.90
CA GLY A 71 5.87 -9.67 9.43
C GLY A 71 7.02 -10.40 10.11
N GLY A 72 8.19 -9.78 10.17
CA GLY A 72 9.40 -10.39 10.71
C GLY A 72 10.33 -9.37 11.35
N VAL A 73 10.76 -9.65 12.58
CA VAL A 73 11.70 -8.82 13.36
C VAL A 73 12.86 -9.65 13.95
N VAL A 74 13.22 -10.73 13.27
CA VAL A 74 14.31 -11.62 13.72
C VAL A 74 15.41 -11.79 12.67
N ASP A 75 15.17 -11.33 11.44
CA ASP A 75 16.07 -11.54 10.29
C ASP A 75 17.10 -10.41 10.18
N ILE A 76 18.06 -10.36 11.10
CA ILE A 76 19.11 -9.33 11.13
C ILE A 76 19.81 -9.21 9.75
N PRO A 77 19.98 -8.00 9.21
CA PRO A 77 19.67 -6.69 9.82
C PRO A 77 18.24 -6.18 9.55
N ASN A 78 17.43 -6.90 8.76
CA ASN A 78 16.19 -6.37 8.22
C ASN A 78 14.99 -6.61 9.14
N ALA A 79 14.19 -5.56 9.36
CA ALA A 79 12.78 -5.73 9.70
C ALA A 79 11.95 -5.87 8.41
N CYS A 80 10.87 -6.66 8.47
CA CYS A 80 9.94 -6.86 7.37
C CYS A 80 8.52 -6.49 7.82
N CYS A 81 7.88 -5.63 7.05
CA CYS A 81 6.50 -5.19 7.28
C CYS A 81 5.68 -5.36 6.00
N SER A 82 4.37 -5.53 6.17
CA SER A 82 3.43 -5.70 5.07
C SER A 82 2.22 -4.81 5.22
N VAL A 83 1.70 -4.32 4.10
CA VAL A 83 0.44 -3.58 3.98
C VAL A 83 -0.52 -4.39 3.11
N PHE A 84 -1.72 -4.63 3.63
CA PHE A 84 -2.79 -5.33 2.94
C PHE A 84 -3.80 -4.28 2.47
N LEU A 85 -3.93 -4.12 1.15
CA LEU A 85 -4.91 -3.25 0.51
C LEU A 85 -6.12 -4.09 0.08
N PRO A 86 -7.33 -3.84 0.62
CA PRO A 86 -8.50 -4.62 0.23
C PRO A 86 -8.87 -4.29 -1.22
N THR A 87 -8.99 -5.29 -2.08
CA THR A 87 -9.28 -5.07 -3.51
C THR A 87 -10.73 -4.64 -3.75
N GLU A 88 -11.63 -4.99 -2.83
CA GLU A 88 -13.06 -4.74 -2.93
C GLU A 88 -13.46 -3.25 -2.76
N ILE A 89 -12.52 -2.37 -2.38
CA ILE A 89 -12.77 -0.92 -2.31
C ILE A 89 -12.73 -0.24 -3.69
N PHE A 90 -12.32 -0.96 -4.73
CA PHE A 90 -12.22 -0.46 -6.10
C PHE A 90 -13.35 -1.02 -6.96
N ASP A 91 -13.97 -0.18 -7.79
CA ASP A 91 -15.01 -0.58 -8.75
C ASP A 91 -14.47 -1.36 -9.97
N PHE A 92 -13.16 -1.62 -10.00
CA PHE A 92 -12.46 -2.30 -11.08
C PHE A 92 -11.39 -3.22 -10.51
N ASP A 93 -11.01 -4.25 -11.28
CA ASP A 93 -10.03 -5.22 -10.84
C ASP A 93 -8.61 -4.63 -10.86
N ILE A 94 -8.05 -4.40 -9.67
CA ILE A 94 -6.67 -3.93 -9.49
C ILE A 94 -5.66 -5.08 -9.37
N ARG A 95 -6.04 -6.34 -9.55
CA ARG A 95 -5.13 -7.49 -9.34
C ARG A 95 -4.11 -7.59 -10.48
N PRO A 96 -2.89 -8.08 -10.22
CA PRO A 96 -1.93 -8.41 -11.27
C PRO A 96 -2.54 -9.45 -12.24
N GLY A 97 -2.55 -9.14 -13.54
CA GLY A 97 -3.14 -10.01 -14.56
C GLY A 97 -2.62 -9.71 -15.97
N GLY A 98 -3.02 -10.53 -16.94
CA GLY A 98 -2.47 -10.50 -18.30
C GLY A 98 -2.68 -9.19 -19.08
N ALA A 99 -3.74 -8.44 -18.78
CA ALA A 99 -3.97 -7.12 -19.38
C ALA A 99 -3.10 -6.00 -18.77
N GLY A 100 -2.46 -6.27 -17.63
CA GLY A 100 -1.71 -5.27 -16.88
C GLY A 100 -2.56 -4.11 -16.34
N PRO A 101 -1.92 -3.14 -15.66
CA PRO A 101 -2.61 -1.95 -15.16
C PRO A 101 -3.04 -1.04 -16.31
N GLN A 102 -4.30 -0.62 -16.30
CA GLN A 102 -4.83 0.36 -17.23
C GLN A 102 -4.76 1.76 -16.61
N LYS A 103 -3.97 2.65 -17.21
CA LYS A 103 -3.83 4.02 -16.75
C LYS A 103 -5.03 4.83 -17.22
N LEU A 104 -5.98 5.09 -16.31
CA LEU A 104 -7.16 5.92 -16.56
C LEU A 104 -6.94 7.31 -15.95
N ASP A 105 -7.50 8.35 -16.58
CA ASP A 105 -7.55 9.66 -15.96
C ASP A 105 -8.50 9.64 -14.76
N ARG A 106 -7.97 9.93 -13.57
CA ARG A 106 -8.72 9.94 -12.30
C ARG A 106 -9.08 11.36 -11.86
N GLY A 107 -8.79 12.36 -12.70
CA GLY A 107 -8.91 13.77 -12.35
C GLY A 107 -7.95 14.18 -11.22
N GLN A 108 -7.98 15.47 -10.91
CA GLN A 108 -7.14 16.06 -9.86
C GLN A 108 -8.01 16.48 -8.68
N VAL A 109 -8.14 15.59 -7.69
CA VAL A 109 -9.02 15.78 -6.51
C VAL A 109 -8.26 15.91 -5.18
N ALA A 110 -6.97 15.59 -5.15
CA ALA A 110 -6.13 15.67 -3.96
C ALA A 110 -5.24 16.92 -4.01
N VAL A 111 -5.87 18.10 -4.02
CA VAL A 111 -5.18 19.39 -4.04
C VAL A 111 -5.53 20.21 -2.81
N THR A 112 -4.58 21.02 -2.35
CA THR A 112 -4.84 22.05 -1.35
C THR A 112 -5.45 23.26 -2.03
N SER A 113 -6.40 23.93 -1.35
CA SER A 113 -6.95 25.22 -1.78
C SER A 113 -5.90 26.33 -1.88
#